data_AF-A0AAV7ULA2-F1
#
_entry.id   AF-A0AAV7ULA2-F1
#
_cell.length_a   1.000
_cell.length_b   1.000
_cell.length_c   1.000
_cell.angle_alpha   90.00
_cell.angle_beta   90.00
_cell.angle_gamma   90.00
#
_symmetry.space_group_name_H-M   'P 1'
#
loop_
_entity.id
_entity.type
_entity.pdbx_description
1 polymer ?
#
loop_
_entity_poly.entity_id
_entity_poly.type
_entity_poly.pdbx_seq_one_letter_code
_entity_poly.pdbx_strand_id
1 'polypeptide(L)'
;MTSLTKYIESGRVPRGLHILILPTLGDMDPDLLEEWRTQTADCSTKLMGTLITQAKRRMDEQITKIEQLTKDLEKIANQQEVSNQLVKMEERIKNKEKEIKLHKAHKFNRDKLDYEHGRIYTFARKYDIARTKDVSKSGAEVAIHHISADDSSEIGSSADEAPQNKSDFQGEMRLMQWSHHPLAKIADMAEEAEDEAG
;
A
#
# COMPACT_ATOMS: atom_id res chain seq x y z
N MET A 1 44.23 -9.73 9.08
CA MET A 1 44.81 -11.09 8.89
C MET A 1 46.16 -11.10 8.14
N THR A 2 46.80 -9.95 7.90
CA THR A 2 47.97 -9.83 7.00
C THR A 2 49.32 -10.19 7.63
N SER A 3 49.46 -10.11 8.96
CA SER A 3 50.75 -10.36 9.63
C SER A 3 51.17 -11.83 9.56
N LEU A 4 50.30 -12.75 10.02
CA LEU A 4 50.65 -14.17 10.12
C LEU A 4 50.89 -14.84 8.75
N THR A 5 50.15 -14.42 7.71
CA THR A 5 50.36 -14.88 6.34
C THR A 5 51.75 -14.51 5.83
N LYS A 6 52.21 -13.27 6.06
CA LYS A 6 53.56 -12.81 5.69
C LYS A 6 54.67 -13.61 6.38
N TYR A 7 54.44 -14.05 7.62
CA TYR A 7 55.39 -14.94 8.32
C TYR A 7 55.53 -16.28 7.60
N ILE A 8 54.42 -16.93 7.22
CA ILE A 8 54.44 -18.16 6.41
C ILE A 8 55.09 -17.93 5.05
N GLU A 9 54.71 -16.88 4.32
CA GLU A 9 55.28 -16.52 3.00
C GLU A 9 56.80 -16.30 3.07
N SER A 10 57.31 -15.77 4.19
CA SER A 10 58.74 -15.55 4.42
C SER A 10 59.49 -16.75 5.01
N GLY A 11 58.81 -17.88 5.27
CA GLY A 11 59.39 -19.07 5.91
C GLY A 11 59.87 -18.83 7.35
N ARG A 12 59.28 -17.85 8.07
CA ARG A 12 59.75 -17.43 9.40
C ARG A 12 58.69 -17.68 10.47
N VAL A 13 59.10 -18.27 11.58
CA VAL A 13 58.27 -18.37 12.79
C VAL A 13 58.38 -17.06 13.60
N PRO A 14 57.28 -16.43 14.04
CA PRO A 14 57.31 -15.27 14.93
C PRO A 14 58.00 -15.59 16.26
N ARG A 15 58.72 -14.63 16.85
CA ARG A 15 59.48 -14.85 18.10
C ARG A 15 58.63 -15.36 19.26
N GLY A 16 57.38 -14.90 19.39
CA GLY A 16 56.44 -15.36 20.41
C GLY A 16 55.87 -16.77 20.18
N LEU A 17 56.18 -17.39 19.05
CA LEU A 17 55.81 -18.77 18.70
C LEU A 17 57.06 -19.69 18.64
N HIS A 18 58.24 -19.20 19.04
CA HIS A 18 59.43 -20.03 19.20
C HIS A 18 59.30 -20.84 20.49
N ILE A 19 59.04 -22.13 20.35
CA ILE A 19 58.96 -23.05 21.48
C ILE A 19 60.39 -23.41 21.92
N LEU A 20 60.81 -22.93 23.10
CA LEU A 20 62.11 -23.21 23.70
C LEU A 20 62.09 -24.47 24.60
N ILE A 21 61.22 -25.43 24.28
CA ILE A 21 61.24 -26.74 24.93
C ILE A 21 62.43 -27.50 24.37
N LEU A 22 63.32 -27.99 25.24
CA LEU A 22 64.37 -28.93 24.89
C LEU A 22 63.90 -30.35 25.25
N PRO A 23 64.32 -31.39 24.50
CA PRO A 23 64.19 -32.77 24.94
C PRO A 23 64.80 -32.97 26.32
N THR A 24 64.19 -33.84 27.14
CA THR A 24 64.70 -34.22 28.47
C THR A 24 65.73 -35.34 28.42
N LEU A 25 66.26 -35.69 27.24
CA LEU A 25 67.41 -36.60 27.11
C LEU A 25 68.69 -35.83 27.45
N GLY A 26 69.56 -36.43 28.27
CA GLY A 26 70.85 -35.85 28.64
C GLY A 26 71.83 -35.79 27.46
N ASP A 27 72.85 -34.94 27.61
CA ASP A 27 73.96 -34.69 26.67
C ASP A 27 73.54 -34.74 25.19
N MET A 28 72.79 -33.72 24.76
CA MET A 28 72.38 -33.59 23.37
C MET A 28 73.52 -33.17 22.46
N ASP A 29 73.85 -34.04 21.52
CA ASP A 29 74.70 -33.73 20.37
C ASP A 29 74.16 -32.51 19.58
N PRO A 30 75.04 -31.70 18.96
CA PRO A 30 74.63 -30.50 18.23
C PRO A 30 73.70 -30.81 17.05
N ASP A 31 73.87 -31.97 16.41
CA ASP A 31 73.06 -32.39 15.27
C ASP A 31 71.61 -32.70 15.68
N LEU A 32 71.42 -33.38 16.82
CA LEU A 32 70.09 -33.65 17.40
C LEU A 32 69.35 -32.35 17.77
N LEU A 33 70.09 -31.36 18.27
CA LEU A 33 69.53 -30.06 18.63
C LEU A 33 69.04 -29.28 17.40
N GLU A 34 69.71 -29.41 16.25
CA GLU A 34 69.29 -28.75 15.00
C GLU A 34 68.11 -29.47 14.33
N GLU A 35 68.08 -30.80 14.35
CA GLU A 35 66.90 -31.56 13.92
C GLU A 35 65.67 -31.19 14.79
N TRP A 36 65.83 -31.15 16.12
CA TRP A 36 64.78 -30.76 17.04
C TRP A 36 64.23 -29.35 16.78
N ARG A 37 65.12 -28.37 16.53
CA ARG A 37 64.71 -27.01 16.13
C ARG A 37 63.91 -27.02 14.83
N THR A 38 64.33 -27.80 13.85
CA THR A 38 63.66 -27.94 12.55
C THR A 38 62.26 -28.52 12.73
N GLN A 39 62.11 -29.64 13.43
CA GLN A 39 60.82 -30.26 13.73
C GLN A 39 59.88 -29.30 14.51
N THR A 40 60.44 -28.53 15.45
CA THR A 40 59.69 -27.53 16.24
C THR A 40 59.21 -26.35 15.39
N ALA A 41 60.05 -25.86 14.46
CA ALA A 41 59.70 -24.80 13.53
C ALA A 41 58.61 -25.23 12.53
N ASP A 42 58.68 -26.48 12.05
CA ASP A 42 57.65 -27.10 11.21
C ASP A 42 56.29 -27.18 11.91
N CYS A 43 56.26 -27.64 13.16
CA CYS A 43 55.06 -27.70 13.99
C CYS A 43 54.45 -26.30 14.19
N SER A 44 55.29 -25.30 14.48
CA SER A 44 54.86 -23.91 14.62
C SER A 44 54.29 -23.35 13.31
N THR A 45 54.88 -23.69 12.17
CA THR A 45 54.41 -23.26 10.84
C THR A 45 53.07 -23.89 10.47
N LYS A 46 52.90 -25.19 10.75
CA LYS A 46 51.61 -25.90 10.59
C LYS A 46 50.52 -25.26 11.46
N LEU A 47 50.83 -24.92 12.72
CA LEU A 47 49.92 -24.22 13.62
C LEU A 47 49.51 -22.83 13.08
N MET A 48 50.45 -22.05 12.53
CA MET A 48 50.13 -20.77 11.88
C MET A 48 49.13 -20.95 10.72
N GLY A 49 49.31 -21.97 9.87
CA GLY A 49 48.39 -22.30 8.78
C GLY A 49 46.99 -22.65 9.26
N THR A 50 46.88 -23.44 10.33
CA THR A 50 45.60 -23.77 10.98
C THR A 50 44.91 -22.52 11.54
N LEU A 51 45.65 -21.63 12.22
CA LEU A 51 45.13 -20.38 12.78
C LEU A 51 44.62 -19.43 11.70
N ILE A 52 45.33 -19.27 10.58
CA ILE A 52 44.87 -18.47 9.43
C ILE A 52 43.58 -19.05 8.86
N THR A 53 43.52 -20.37 8.67
CA THR A 53 42.34 -21.06 8.12
C THR A 53 41.12 -20.87 9.02
N GLN A 54 41.29 -21.02 10.33
CA GLN A 54 40.22 -20.80 11.30
C GLN A 54 39.78 -19.32 11.35
N ALA A 55 40.73 -18.38 11.24
CA ALA A 55 40.44 -16.96 11.21
C ALA A 55 39.69 -16.54 9.94
N LYS A 56 40.03 -17.10 8.77
CA LYS A 56 39.26 -16.93 7.52
C LYS A 56 37.84 -17.41 7.69
N ARG A 57 37.65 -18.68 8.08
CA ARG A 57 36.32 -19.26 8.29
C ARG A 57 35.46 -18.43 9.24
N ARG A 58 36.03 -17.93 10.35
CA ARG A 58 35.33 -17.03 11.27
C ARG A 58 34.97 -15.67 10.65
N MET A 59 35.78 -15.11 9.75
CA MET A 59 35.41 -13.89 9.03
C MET A 59 34.27 -14.18 8.05
N ASP A 60 34.33 -15.27 7.30
CA ASP A 60 33.28 -15.67 6.35
C ASP A 60 31.94 -15.95 7.08
N GLU A 61 31.99 -16.62 8.24
CA GLU A 61 30.86 -16.81 9.18
C GLU A 61 30.29 -15.48 9.74
N GLN A 62 31.04 -14.39 9.73
CA GLN A 62 30.58 -13.06 10.18
C GLN A 62 30.07 -12.21 9.01
N ILE A 63 30.72 -12.26 7.85
CA ILE A 63 30.27 -11.61 6.61
C ILE A 63 28.87 -12.11 6.25
N THR A 64 28.66 -13.43 6.22
CA THR A 64 27.35 -14.04 5.96
C THR A 64 26.27 -13.62 6.96
N LYS A 65 26.61 -13.44 8.25
CA LYS A 65 25.68 -12.89 9.27
C LYS A 65 25.36 -11.43 9.03
N ILE A 66 26.35 -10.61 8.66
CA ILE A 66 26.15 -9.19 8.32
C ILE A 66 25.24 -9.05 7.10
N GLU A 67 25.47 -9.85 6.05
CA GLU A 67 24.61 -9.87 4.86
C GLU A 67 23.17 -10.28 5.18
N GLN A 68 22.98 -11.28 6.06
CA GLN A 68 21.65 -11.70 6.51
C GLN A 68 20.96 -10.59 7.29
N LEU A 69 21.64 -9.98 8.27
CA LEU A 69 21.11 -8.85 9.04
C LEU A 69 20.77 -7.65 8.16
N THR A 70 21.58 -7.37 7.13
CA THR A 70 21.32 -6.29 6.17
C THR A 70 20.02 -6.56 5.40
N LYS A 71 19.84 -7.78 4.85
CA LYS A 71 18.60 -8.18 4.16
C LYS A 71 17.38 -8.13 5.07
N ASP A 72 17.53 -8.44 6.35
CA ASP A 72 16.41 -8.39 7.31
C ASP A 72 16.08 -6.94 7.71
N LEU A 73 17.08 -6.05 7.83
CA LEU A 73 16.86 -4.61 7.98
C LEU A 73 16.18 -3.98 6.75
N GLU A 74 16.55 -4.38 5.53
CA GLU A 74 15.90 -3.94 4.29
C GLU A 74 14.41 -4.32 4.25
N LYS A 75 14.05 -5.52 4.68
CA LYS A 75 12.64 -5.95 4.81
C LYS A 75 11.86 -5.07 5.79
N ILE A 76 12.46 -4.75 6.94
CA ILE A 76 11.85 -3.90 7.97
C ILE A 76 11.68 -2.46 7.46
N ALA A 77 12.68 -1.91 6.76
CA ALA A 77 12.60 -0.59 6.14
C ALA A 77 11.44 -0.52 5.12
N ASN A 78 11.33 -1.54 4.25
CA ASN A 78 10.22 -1.66 3.31
C ASN A 78 8.85 -1.78 4.02
N GLN A 79 8.76 -2.50 5.15
CA GLN A 79 7.54 -2.56 5.96
C GLN A 79 7.16 -1.19 6.55
N GLN A 80 8.13 -0.40 7.02
CA GLN A 80 7.85 0.94 7.54
C GLN A 80 7.32 1.88 6.44
N GLU A 81 7.86 1.79 5.23
CA GLU A 81 7.33 2.58 4.10
C GLU A 81 5.91 2.15 3.71
N VAL A 82 5.64 0.84 3.64
CA VAL A 82 4.27 0.32 3.42
C VAL A 82 3.31 0.79 4.52
N SER A 83 3.72 0.77 5.79
CA SER A 83 2.92 1.30 6.91
C SER A 83 2.61 2.79 6.75
N ASN A 84 3.62 3.60 6.40
CA ASN A 84 3.45 5.03 6.13
C ASN A 84 2.51 5.29 4.94
N GLN A 85 2.52 4.44 3.91
CA GLN A 85 1.59 4.54 2.79
C GLN A 85 0.15 4.16 3.18
N LEU A 86 -0.04 3.12 4.01
CA LEU A 86 -1.36 2.74 4.53
C LEU A 86 -2.00 3.87 5.35
N VAL A 87 -1.25 4.52 6.25
CA VAL A 87 -1.73 5.68 7.03
C VAL A 87 -2.21 6.82 6.11
N LYS A 88 -1.44 7.13 5.04
CA LYS A 88 -1.84 8.12 4.03
C LYS A 88 -3.07 7.71 3.23
N MET A 89 -3.26 6.41 2.96
CA MET A 89 -4.47 5.92 2.29
C MET A 89 -5.70 6.05 3.20
N GLU A 90 -5.59 5.68 4.48
CA GLU A 90 -6.67 5.86 5.46
C GLU A 90 -7.08 7.33 5.63
N GLU A 91 -6.11 8.25 5.70
CA GLU A 91 -6.40 9.68 5.78
C GLU A 91 -7.16 10.18 4.55
N ARG A 92 -6.73 9.75 3.35
CA ARG A 92 -7.42 10.07 2.08
C ARG A 92 -8.85 9.53 2.05
N ILE A 93 -9.07 8.30 2.55
CA ILE A 93 -10.41 7.70 2.68
C ILE A 93 -11.26 8.54 3.63
N LYS A 94 -10.78 8.82 4.85
CA LYS A 94 -11.49 9.63 5.87
C LYS A 94 -11.82 11.03 5.33
N ASN A 95 -10.94 11.66 4.56
CA ASN A 95 -11.23 12.96 3.94
C ASN A 95 -12.26 12.87 2.81
N LYS A 96 -12.23 11.82 1.97
CA LYS A 96 -13.26 11.60 0.94
C LYS A 96 -14.63 11.26 1.55
N GLU A 97 -14.68 10.53 2.66
CA GLU A 97 -15.91 10.31 3.42
C GLU A 97 -16.51 11.62 3.97
N LYS A 98 -15.68 12.50 4.53
CA LYS A 98 -16.12 13.84 4.98
C LYS A 98 -16.67 14.67 3.82
N GLU A 99 -15.96 14.70 2.68
CA GLU A 99 -16.38 15.39 1.46
C GLU A 99 -17.73 14.86 0.94
N ILE A 100 -17.91 13.54 0.89
CA ILE A 100 -19.18 12.90 0.50
C ILE A 100 -20.30 13.25 1.48
N LYS A 101 -20.04 13.22 2.80
CA LYS A 101 -21.03 13.60 3.83
C LYS A 101 -21.45 15.07 3.67
N LEU A 102 -20.50 15.98 3.48
CA LEU A 102 -20.76 17.42 3.28
C LEU A 102 -21.53 17.66 1.98
N HIS A 103 -21.14 17.03 0.88
CA HIS A 103 -21.84 17.15 -0.41
C HIS A 103 -23.28 16.60 -0.32
N LYS A 104 -23.48 15.45 0.35
CA LYS A 104 -24.83 14.88 0.60
C LYS A 104 -25.68 15.81 1.46
N ALA A 105 -25.12 16.40 2.52
CA ALA A 105 -25.83 17.35 3.38
C ALA A 105 -26.19 18.65 2.62
N HIS A 106 -25.28 19.18 1.80
CA HIS A 106 -25.55 20.36 0.97
C HIS A 106 -26.63 20.08 -0.09
N LYS A 107 -26.55 18.93 -0.78
CA LYS A 107 -27.59 18.48 -1.70
C LYS A 107 -28.93 18.35 -0.99
N PHE A 108 -28.98 17.68 0.16
CA PHE A 108 -30.21 17.53 0.95
C PHE A 108 -30.83 18.87 1.33
N ASN A 109 -30.03 19.84 1.78
CA ASN A 109 -30.53 21.17 2.16
C ASN A 109 -31.06 21.96 0.95
N ARG A 110 -30.38 21.88 -0.20
CA ARG A 110 -30.86 22.46 -1.45
C ARG A 110 -32.18 21.82 -1.89
N ASP A 111 -32.22 20.50 -1.93
CA ASP A 111 -33.40 19.75 -2.37
C ASP A 111 -34.59 20.03 -1.42
N LYS A 112 -34.36 20.11 -0.10
CA LYS A 112 -35.34 20.57 0.91
C LYS A 112 -35.91 21.95 0.56
N LEU A 113 -35.05 22.95 0.29
CA LEU A 113 -35.51 24.28 -0.11
C LEU A 113 -36.30 24.25 -1.42
N ASP A 114 -35.98 23.36 -2.36
CA ASP A 114 -36.73 23.21 -3.61
C ASP A 114 -38.12 22.59 -3.39
N TYR A 115 -38.28 21.70 -2.40
CA TYR A 115 -39.60 21.22 -1.95
C TYR A 115 -40.40 22.33 -1.26
N GLU A 116 -39.81 23.04 -0.29
CA GLU A 116 -40.47 24.12 0.46
C GLU A 116 -40.97 25.26 -0.44
N HIS A 117 -40.18 25.65 -1.45
CA HIS A 117 -40.57 26.68 -2.42
C HIS A 117 -41.38 26.14 -3.61
N GLY A 118 -41.78 24.86 -3.59
CA GLY A 118 -42.55 24.22 -4.67
C GLY A 118 -41.85 24.15 -6.03
N ARG A 119 -40.52 24.33 -6.08
CA ARG A 119 -39.72 24.40 -7.31
C ARG A 119 -39.64 23.04 -8.03
N ILE A 120 -39.70 21.94 -7.26
CA ILE A 120 -39.70 20.56 -7.77
C ILE A 120 -40.80 20.31 -8.83
N TYR A 121 -42.01 20.84 -8.64
CA TYR A 121 -43.16 20.58 -9.52
C TYR A 121 -43.33 21.60 -10.67
N THR A 122 -42.34 22.47 -10.90
CA THR A 122 -42.43 23.53 -11.92
C THR A 122 -42.55 23.00 -13.36
N PHE A 123 -42.14 21.76 -13.63
CA PHE A 123 -42.35 21.12 -14.94
C PHE A 123 -43.85 20.84 -15.20
N ALA A 124 -44.62 20.41 -14.19
CA ALA A 124 -46.06 20.14 -14.35
C ALA A 124 -46.83 21.43 -14.73
N ARG A 125 -46.55 22.55 -14.06
CA ARG A 125 -47.17 23.86 -14.38
C ARG A 125 -46.96 24.29 -15.83
N LYS A 126 -45.86 23.91 -16.49
CA LYS A 126 -45.62 24.29 -17.90
C LYS A 126 -46.58 23.57 -18.85
N TYR A 127 -46.98 22.34 -18.54
CA TYR A 127 -47.97 21.61 -19.33
C TYR A 127 -49.40 22.12 -19.09
N ASP A 128 -49.75 22.48 -17.85
CA ASP A 128 -51.08 23.05 -17.53
C ASP A 128 -51.29 24.46 -18.14
N ILE A 129 -50.24 25.29 -18.17
CA ILE A 129 -50.29 26.64 -18.78
C ILE A 129 -50.31 26.56 -20.32
N ALA A 130 -49.69 25.53 -20.92
CA ALA A 130 -49.83 25.29 -22.35
C ALA A 130 -51.28 24.91 -22.70
N ARG A 131 -51.89 23.99 -21.95
CA ARG A 131 -53.24 23.47 -22.20
C ARG A 131 -54.37 24.49 -21.99
N THR A 132 -54.11 25.58 -21.27
CA THR A 132 -55.10 26.64 -20.98
C THR A 132 -55.05 27.83 -21.95
N LYS A 133 -54.04 27.92 -22.83
CA LYS A 133 -53.96 28.99 -23.85
C LYS A 133 -54.78 28.73 -25.12
N ASP A 134 -55.13 27.47 -25.40
CA ASP A 134 -55.81 27.08 -26.64
C ASP A 134 -57.32 27.36 -26.68
N VAL A 135 -57.91 27.86 -25.58
CA VAL A 135 -59.38 27.99 -25.41
C VAL A 135 -59.89 29.43 -25.61
N SER A 136 -59.03 30.41 -25.94
CA SER A 136 -59.43 31.84 -25.91
C SER A 136 -58.90 32.71 -27.04
N LYS A 137 -58.84 32.20 -28.28
CA LYS A 137 -58.70 33.06 -29.47
C LYS A 137 -59.25 32.41 -30.75
N SER A 138 -60.55 32.56 -30.98
CA SER A 138 -61.16 32.37 -32.30
C SER A 138 -61.05 33.65 -33.13
N GLY A 139 -60.62 33.51 -34.39
CA GLY A 139 -60.93 34.46 -35.47
C GLY A 139 -60.12 35.75 -35.59
N ALA A 140 -58.89 35.66 -36.10
CA ALA A 140 -58.30 36.68 -37.01
C ALA A 140 -57.18 36.03 -37.84
N GLU A 141 -57.19 36.26 -39.16
CA GLU A 141 -56.29 35.60 -40.11
C GLU A 141 -54.86 36.18 -40.17
N VAL A 142 -53.91 35.24 -40.39
CA VAL A 142 -52.71 35.35 -41.24
C VAL A 142 -51.78 36.56 -41.09
N ALA A 143 -50.58 36.28 -40.57
CA ALA A 143 -49.32 36.74 -41.15
C ALA A 143 -48.28 35.60 -41.07
N ILE A 144 -47.62 35.28 -42.18
CA ILE A 144 -46.65 34.18 -42.33
C ILE A 144 -45.22 34.72 -42.08
N HIS A 145 -44.34 33.87 -41.53
CA HIS A 145 -42.86 33.84 -41.57
C HIS A 145 -42.32 33.46 -40.16
N HIS A 146 -41.34 32.56 -39.99
CA HIS A 146 -40.66 31.67 -40.94
C HIS A 146 -40.13 30.44 -40.18
N ILE A 147 -40.11 29.28 -40.82
CA ILE A 147 -39.33 28.13 -40.32
C ILE A 147 -37.88 28.30 -40.80
N SER A 148 -36.90 28.00 -39.96
CA SER A 148 -35.63 27.48 -40.44
C SER A 148 -35.48 26.09 -39.86
N ALA A 149 -35.41 25.11 -40.75
CA ALA A 149 -35.04 23.75 -40.43
C ALA A 149 -33.52 23.59 -40.65
N ASP A 150 -33.12 22.33 -40.81
CA ASP A 150 -31.80 21.83 -41.19
C ASP A 150 -30.74 21.85 -40.06
N ASP A 151 -29.85 20.87 -39.96
CA ASP A 151 -29.55 19.81 -40.92
C ASP A 151 -29.28 18.44 -40.25
N SER A 152 -29.38 17.35 -41.01
CA SER A 152 -29.03 15.99 -40.59
C SER A 152 -27.91 15.44 -41.47
N SER A 153 -26.74 15.16 -40.89
CA SER A 153 -25.68 14.41 -41.58
C SER A 153 -25.02 13.36 -40.68
N GLU A 154 -25.34 12.10 -40.97
CA GLU A 154 -24.40 11.03 -41.34
C GLU A 154 -23.29 10.54 -40.38
N ILE A 155 -23.57 9.38 -39.78
CA ILE A 155 -22.79 8.12 -39.81
C ILE A 155 -21.28 8.22 -40.16
N GLY A 156 -20.42 7.76 -39.24
CA GLY A 156 -19.04 7.33 -39.48
C GLY A 156 -18.63 6.18 -38.55
N SER A 157 -18.01 5.12 -39.07
CA SER A 157 -17.87 3.79 -38.40
C SER A 157 -16.43 3.33 -38.14
N SER A 158 -16.20 2.67 -37.00
CA SER A 158 -15.18 1.63 -36.71
C SER A 158 -15.47 1.08 -35.29
N ALA A 159 -15.70 -0.22 -35.04
CA ALA A 159 -14.75 -1.35 -35.12
C ALA A 159 -13.55 -1.17 -34.17
N ASP A 160 -13.21 -2.03 -33.20
CA ASP A 160 -13.78 -3.29 -32.66
C ASP A 160 -13.50 -3.32 -31.13
N GLU A 161 -13.85 -4.32 -30.28
CA GLU A 161 -14.30 -5.71 -30.43
C GLU A 161 -15.22 -6.10 -29.22
N ALA A 162 -15.49 -7.39 -28.99
CA ALA A 162 -16.00 -7.96 -27.73
C ALA A 162 -15.08 -9.10 -27.24
N PRO A 163 -15.21 -9.59 -25.99
CA PRO A 163 -16.05 -10.78 -25.86
C PRO A 163 -16.92 -10.82 -24.61
N GLN A 164 -17.91 -11.73 -24.67
CA GLN A 164 -18.87 -12.00 -23.61
C GLN A 164 -18.24 -12.75 -22.43
N ASN A 165 -18.75 -12.53 -21.22
CA ASN A 165 -18.95 -13.64 -20.30
C ASN A 165 -20.25 -13.46 -19.50
N LYS A 166 -21.02 -14.54 -19.35
CA LYS A 166 -22.25 -14.60 -18.56
C LYS A 166 -21.96 -15.43 -17.32
N SER A 167 -22.30 -14.92 -16.13
CA SER A 167 -22.51 -15.79 -14.97
C SER A 167 -23.55 -15.18 -14.04
N ASP A 168 -24.65 -15.90 -13.97
CA ASP A 168 -25.77 -15.82 -13.05
C ASP A 168 -25.51 -15.18 -11.68
N PHE A 169 -26.41 -14.27 -11.29
CA PHE A 169 -26.75 -14.12 -9.88
C PHE A 169 -28.27 -13.94 -9.73
N GLN A 170 -28.98 -15.07 -9.57
CA GLN A 170 -30.37 -15.05 -9.13
C GLN A 170 -30.41 -14.65 -7.66
N GLY A 171 -30.88 -13.43 -7.38
CA GLY A 171 -31.24 -12.97 -6.04
C GLY A 171 -32.74 -12.72 -5.95
N GLU A 172 -33.45 -13.54 -5.19
CA GLU A 172 -34.87 -13.32 -4.89
C GLU A 172 -35.06 -11.98 -4.14
N MET A 173 -35.83 -11.04 -4.71
CA MET A 173 -36.45 -9.98 -3.94
C MET A 173 -37.90 -10.33 -3.61
N ARG A 174 -38.08 -10.94 -2.44
CA ARG A 174 -39.37 -11.17 -1.82
C ARG A 174 -39.98 -9.82 -1.38
N LEU A 175 -41.29 -9.65 -1.56
CA LEU A 175 -41.99 -8.39 -1.32
C LEU A 175 -41.77 -7.82 0.10
N MET A 176 -41.69 -6.50 0.18
CA MET A 176 -42.33 -5.74 1.26
C MET A 176 -43.20 -4.63 0.66
N GLN A 177 -44.49 -4.66 0.97
CA GLN A 177 -45.40 -3.55 0.74
C GLN A 177 -45.00 -2.39 1.67
N TRP A 178 -44.77 -1.20 1.11
CA TRP A 178 -44.58 0.02 1.89
C TRP A 178 -45.93 0.65 2.23
N SER A 179 -46.64 0.05 3.18
CA SER A 179 -47.58 0.79 4.02
C SER A 179 -46.83 1.37 5.24
N HIS A 180 -47.32 2.50 5.76
CA HIS A 180 -46.79 3.25 6.92
C HIS A 180 -45.61 4.22 6.66
N HIS A 181 -46.02 5.38 6.14
CA HIS A 181 -45.52 6.74 6.43
C HIS A 181 -44.67 6.90 7.72
N PRO A 182 -43.36 7.25 7.63
CA PRO A 182 -42.46 7.31 8.80
C PRO A 182 -42.49 8.62 9.60
N LEU A 183 -43.28 9.62 9.22
CA LEU A 183 -43.30 10.92 9.93
C LEU A 183 -43.97 10.89 11.32
N ALA A 184 -44.60 9.78 11.71
CA ALA A 184 -45.27 9.66 13.01
C ALA A 184 -44.35 9.23 14.16
N LYS A 185 -43.17 8.64 13.89
CA LYS A 185 -42.33 8.01 14.94
C LYS A 185 -41.13 8.85 15.39
N ILE A 186 -41.06 10.11 14.97
CA ILE A 186 -39.99 11.06 15.37
C ILE A 186 -40.51 12.04 16.45
N ALA A 187 -41.83 12.22 16.58
CA ALA A 187 -42.42 13.03 17.65
C ALA A 187 -42.14 12.41 19.03
N ASP A 188 -42.47 11.13 19.21
CA ASP A 188 -42.35 10.39 20.48
C ASP A 188 -40.90 10.19 20.97
N MET A 189 -39.88 10.55 20.17
CA MET A 189 -38.46 10.47 20.56
C MET A 189 -37.83 11.84 20.85
N ALA A 190 -38.59 12.93 20.73
CA ALA A 190 -38.10 14.28 21.00
C ALA A 190 -38.45 14.79 22.42
N GLU A 191 -39.42 14.18 23.10
CA GLU A 191 -39.92 14.62 24.41
C GLU A 191 -39.11 14.03 25.59
N GLU A 192 -38.34 12.95 25.37
CA GLU A 192 -37.58 12.24 26.42
C GLU A 192 -36.14 12.78 26.61
N ALA A 193 -35.81 13.94 26.01
CA ALA A 193 -34.45 14.51 25.99
C ALA A 193 -34.29 15.85 26.73
N GLU A 194 -35.36 16.44 27.29
CA GLU A 194 -35.27 17.72 28.03
C GLU A 194 -35.18 17.56 29.57
N ASP A 195 -35.43 16.36 30.13
CA ASP A 195 -35.44 16.12 31.58
C ASP A 195 -34.08 15.69 32.20
N GLU A 196 -33.04 15.39 31.40
CA GLU A 196 -31.68 15.04 31.91
C GLU A 196 -30.66 16.21 31.87
N ALA A 197 -31.13 17.46 31.71
CA ALA A 197 -30.28 18.66 31.67
C ALA A 197 -30.54 19.68 32.80
N GLY A 198 -31.10 19.22 33.93
CA GLY A 198 -31.32 19.99 35.17
C GLY A 198 -30.27 19.72 36.25
#